data_AF-A0A0G9MKM6-F1
#
_entry.id   AF-A0A0G9MKM6-F1
#
_cell.length_a   1.000
_cell.length_b   1.000
_cell.length_c   1.000
_cell.angle_alpha   90.00
_cell.angle_beta   90.00
_cell.angle_gamma   90.00
#
_symmetry.space_group_name_H-M   'P 1'
#
loop_
_entity.id
_entity.type
_entity.pdbx_description
1 polymer ?
#
loop_
_entity_poly.entity_id
_entity_poly.type
_entity_poly.pdbx_seq_one_letter_code
_entity_poly.pdbx_strand_id
1 'polypeptide(L)' 'MTESRFAIVRLVLRSAAFLLALNEIRGIVLAVPVLYAMYEAGGTLMAIWLGFCSLAGIALSVIVPMFAIRKLERRLQPA' A
#
# COMPACT_ATOMS: atom_id res chain seq x y z
N MET A 1 -29.29 12.60 12.56
CA MET A 1 -29.28 11.57 11.48
C MET A 1 -28.03 11.64 10.58
N THR A 2 -27.32 12.77 10.53
CA THR A 2 -26.08 12.97 9.74
C THR A 2 -24.86 12.25 10.33
N GLU A 3 -24.73 12.26 11.67
CA GLU A 3 -23.68 11.58 12.44
C GLU A 3 -23.52 10.08 12.08
N SER A 4 -24.63 9.36 11.98
CA SER A 4 -24.61 7.92 11.69
C SER A 4 -24.14 7.63 10.25
N ARG A 5 -24.44 8.51 9.29
CA ARG A 5 -23.96 8.38 7.89
C ARG A 5 -22.46 8.64 7.80
N PHE A 6 -21.96 9.65 8.52
CA PHE A 6 -20.52 9.93 8.60
C PHE A 6 -19.74 8.78 9.28
N ALA A 7 -20.30 8.15 10.31
CA ALA A 7 -19.69 7.01 10.98
C ALA A 7 -19.53 5.81 10.02
N ILE A 8 -20.54 5.51 9.20
CA ILE A 8 -20.48 4.42 8.22
C ILE A 8 -19.44 4.73 7.13
N VAL A 9 -19.44 5.94 6.58
CA VAL A 9 -18.46 6.36 5.56
C VAL A 9 -17.03 6.27 6.10
N ARG A 10 -16.81 6.70 7.35
CA ARG A 10 -15.51 6.60 8.01
C ARG A 10 -15.07 5.15 8.22
N LEU A 11 -15.99 4.28 8.63
CA LEU A 11 -15.72 2.85 8.80
C LEU A 11 -15.30 2.21 7.47
N VAL A 12 -16.04 2.48 6.39
CA VAL A 12 -15.78 1.95 5.04
C VAL A 12 -14.45 2.45 4.49
N LEU A 13 -14.14 3.75 4.62
CA LEU A 13 -12.85 4.29 4.18
C LEU A 13 -11.68 3.65 4.92
N ARG A 14 -11.81 3.44 6.23
CA ARG A 14 -10.76 2.86 7.05
C ARG A 14 -10.57 1.37 6.78
N SER A 15 -11.66 0.62 6.57
CA SER A 15 -11.59 -0.80 6.22
C SER A 15 -11.07 -0.99 4.79
N ALA A 16 -11.47 -0.15 3.83
CA ALA A 16 -10.95 -0.19 2.47
C ALA A 16 -9.44 0.09 2.44
N ALA A 17 -8.96 1.08 3.19
CA ALA A 17 -7.52 1.36 3.32
C ALA A 17 -6.76 0.18 3.92
N PHE A 18 -7.33 -0.48 4.93
CA PHE A 18 -6.73 -1.65 5.57
C PHE A 18 -6.67 -2.85 4.63
N LEU A 19 -7.76 -3.15 3.92
CA LEU A 19 -7.82 -4.24 2.94
C LEU A 19 -6.85 -4.00 1.77
N LEU A 20 -6.73 -2.76 1.32
CA LEU A 20 -5.78 -2.37 0.27
C LEU A 20 -4.33 -2.59 0.73
N ALA A 21 -4.00 -2.22 1.97
CA ALA A 21 -2.68 -2.50 2.55
C ALA A 21 -2.37 -4.00 2.63
N LEU A 22 -3.34 -4.84 3.06
CA LEU A 22 -3.15 -6.28 3.12
C LEU A 22 -2.94 -6.91 1.73
N ASN A 23 -3.67 -6.43 0.72
CA ASN A 23 -3.56 -6.92 -0.65
C ASN A 23 -2.17 -6.67 -1.24
N GLU A 24 -1.58 -5.52 -0.95
CA GLU A 24 -0.26 -5.14 -1.45
C GLU A 24 0.88 -5.80 -0.66
N ILE A 25 0.70 -6.05 0.65
CA ILE A 25 1.64 -6.89 1.43
C ILE A 25 1.77 -8.28 0.81
N ARG A 26 0.65 -8.88 0.38
CA ARG A 26 0.68 -10.16 -0.36
C ARG A 26 1.50 -10.03 -1.66
N GLY A 27 1.35 -8.93 -2.39
CA GLY A 27 2.14 -8.64 -3.60
C GLY A 27 3.64 -8.57 -3.32
N ILE A 28 4.04 -7.88 -2.25
CA ILE A 28 5.44 -7.79 -1.81
C ILE A 28 5.99 -9.17 -1.45
N VAL A 29 5.26 -9.95 -0.66
CA VAL A 29 5.67 -11.30 -0.24
C VAL A 29 5.85 -12.23 -1.44
N LEU A 30 4.95 -12.15 -2.44
CA LEU A 30 5.06 -12.94 -3.67
C LEU A 30 6.22 -12.50 -4.57
N ALA A 31 6.66 -11.24 -4.50
CA ALA A 31 7.77 -10.73 -5.29
C ALA A 31 9.15 -11.07 -4.71
N VAL A 32 9.27 -11.30 -3.40
CA VAL A 32 10.52 -11.72 -2.73
C VAL A 32 11.18 -12.96 -3.37
N PRO A 33 10.48 -14.09 -3.57
CA PRO A 33 11.09 -15.28 -4.18
C PRO A 33 11.51 -15.06 -5.65
N VAL A 34 10.80 -14.21 -6.39
CA VAL A 34 11.17 -13.85 -7.77
C VAL A 34 12.49 -13.08 -7.78
N LEU A 35 12.66 -12.12 -6.87
CA LEU A 35 13.92 -11.38 -6.70
C LEU A 35 15.07 -12.28 -6.27
N TYR A 36 14.82 -13.22 -5.36
CA TYR A 36 15.82 -14.19 -4.93
C TYR A 36 16.25 -15.12 -6.07
N ALA A 37 15.30 -15.62 -6.86
CA ALA A 37 15.59 -16.43 -8.03
C ALA A 37 16.36 -15.64 -9.11
N MET A 38 16.07 -14.35 -9.30
CA MET A 38 16.82 -13.47 -10.21
C MET A 38 18.26 -13.27 -9.73
N TYR A 39 18.49 -13.17 -8.42
CA TYR A 39 19.83 -13.09 -7.83
C TYR A 39 20.63 -14.38 -8.06
N GLU A 40 20.05 -15.54 -7.72
CA GLU A 40 20.68 -16.87 -7.89
C GLU A 40 20.95 -17.22 -9.37
N ALA A 41 20.09 -16.77 -10.30
CA ALA A 41 20.26 -16.99 -11.73
C ALA A 41 21.40 -16.15 -12.36
N GLY A 42 22.14 -15.36 -11.57
CA GLY A 42 23.16 -14.45 -12.08
C GLY A 42 22.57 -13.26 -12.83
N GLY A 43 21.32 -12.88 -12.51
CA GLY A 43 20.67 -11.70 -13.07
C GLY A 43 21.56 -10.47 -12.92
N THR A 44 21.65 -9.68 -13.98
CA THR A 44 22.49 -8.47 -13.96
C THR A 44 22.07 -7.55 -12.82
N LEU A 45 23.00 -6.74 -12.31
CA LEU A 45 22.72 -5.76 -11.25
C LEU A 45 21.50 -4.86 -11.60
N MET A 46 21.28 -4.63 -12.90
CA MET A 46 20.11 -3.95 -13.46
C MET A 46 18.79 -4.70 -13.21
N ALA A 47 18.78 -6.03 -13.33
CA ALA A 47 17.59 -6.84 -13.14
C ALA A 47 17.15 -6.86 -11.66
N ILE A 48 18.10 -6.96 -10.74
CA ILE A 48 17.85 -6.86 -9.29
C ILE A 48 17.36 -5.44 -8.94
N TRP A 49 17.98 -4.41 -9.52
CA TRP A 49 17.57 -3.01 -9.32
C TRP A 49 16.15 -2.74 -9.83
N LEU A 50 15.78 -3.26 -11.00
CA LEU A 50 14.42 -3.14 -11.55
C LEU A 50 13.38 -3.85 -10.66
N GLY A 51 13.70 -5.05 -10.16
CA GLY A 51 12.82 -5.74 -9.22
C GLY A 51 12.67 -5.00 -7.88
N PHE A 52 13.74 -4.37 -7.38
CA PHE A 52 13.68 -3.51 -6.20
C PHE A 52 12.82 -2.26 -6.44
N CYS A 53 13.01 -1.56 -7.57
CA CYS A 53 12.18 -0.40 -7.94
C CYS A 53 10.71 -0.78 -8.08
N SER A 54 10.41 -1.98 -8.61
CA SER A 54 9.05 -2.50 -8.70
C SER A 54 8.46 -2.74 -7.29
N LEU A 55 9.19 -3.41 -6.39
CA LEU A 55 8.79 -3.59 -5.00
C LEU A 55 8.56 -2.25 -4.27
N ALA A 56 9.45 -1.28 -4.49
CA ALA A 56 9.32 0.05 -3.91
C ALA A 56 8.07 0.78 -4.43
N GLY A 57 7.74 0.62 -5.72
CA GLY A 57 6.51 1.14 -6.31
C GLY A 57 5.25 0.55 -5.66
N ILE A 58 5.25 -0.75 -5.39
CA ILE A 58 4.17 -1.45 -4.67
C ILE A 58 4.10 -0.98 -3.20
N ALA A 59 5.23 -0.78 -2.53
CA ALA A 59 5.22 -0.25 -1.17
C ALA A 59 4.67 1.20 -1.12
N LEU A 60 5.02 2.03 -2.11
CA LEU A 60 4.54 3.40 -2.22
C LEU A 60 3.05 3.47 -2.58
N SER A 61 2.52 2.53 -3.37
CA SER A 61 1.07 2.47 -3.69
C SER A 61 0.19 2.24 -2.46
N VAL A 62 0.76 1.73 -1.36
CA VAL A 62 0.09 1.58 -0.05
C VAL A 62 0.31 2.79 0.84
N ILE A 63 1.57 3.20 1.00
CA ILE A 63 1.96 4.25 1.96
C ILE A 63 1.32 5.58 1.59
N VAL A 64 1.28 5.92 0.29
CA VAL A 64 0.74 7.19 -0.20
C VAL A 64 -0.76 7.35 0.12
N PRO A 65 -1.66 6.42 -0.24
CA PRO A 65 -3.08 6.52 0.12
C PRO A 65 -3.31 6.49 1.63
N MET A 66 -2.53 5.71 2.40
CA MET A 66 -2.62 5.73 3.87
C MET A 66 -2.29 7.12 4.45
N PHE A 67 -1.27 7.80 3.93
CA PHE A 67 -0.96 9.18 4.30
C PHE A 67 -2.02 10.18 3.82
N ALA A 68 -2.55 10.00 2.62
CA ALA A 68 -3.60 10.85 2.06
C ALA A 68 -4.88 10.79 2.91
N ILE A 69 -5.31 9.60 3.35
CA ILE A 69 -6.46 9.42 4.23
C ILE A 69 -6.22 10.08 5.59
N ARG A 70 -5.04 9.91 6.19
CA ARG A 70 -4.68 10.60 7.45
C ARG A 70 -4.72 12.12 7.32
N LYS A 71 -4.26 12.65 6.18
CA LYS A 71 -4.29 14.10 5.89
C LYS A 71 -5.73 14.58 5.68
N LEU A 72 -6.56 13.78 5.03
CA LEU A 72 -7.97 14.08 4.79
C LEU A 72 -8.77 14.06 6.09
N GLU A 73 -8.58 13.05 6.97
CA GLU A 73 -9.24 12.99 8.28
C GLU A 73 -8.91 14.22 9.15
N ARG A 74 -7.65 14.68 9.17
CA ARG A 74 -7.28 15.92 9.89
C ARG A 74 -7.97 17.17 9.35
N ARG A 75 -8.28 17.21 8.05
CA ARG A 75 -8.98 18.34 7.44
C ARG A 75 -10.51 18.25 7.59
N LEU A 76 -11.05 17.05 7.77
CA LEU A 76 -12.46 16.79 7.98
C LEU A 76 -12.89 16.79 9.45
N GLN A 77 -11.98 16.92 10.40
CA GLN A 77 -12.35 17.08 11.82
C GLN A 77 -13.19 18.36 11.99
N PRO A 78 -14.47 18.25 12.40
CA PRO A 78 -15.27 19.43 12.74
C PRO A 78 -14.65 20.10 13.97
N ALA A 79 -14.60 21.43 13.94
CA ALA A 79 -14.19 22.26 15.08
C ALA A 79 -15.10 22.04 16.29
#